data_AF-A0A534BXY4-F1
#
_entry.id   AF-A0A534BXY4-F1
#
_cell.length_a   1.000
_cell.length_b   1.000
_cell.length_c   1.000
_cell.angle_alpha   90.00
_cell.angle_beta   90.00
_cell.angle_gamma   90.00
#
_symmetry.space_group_name_H-M   'P 1'
#
loop_
_entity.id
_entity.type
_entity.pdbx_description
1 polymer ?
#
loop_
_entity_poly.entity_id
_entity_poly.type
_entity_poly.pdbx_seq_one_letter_code
_entity_poly.pdbx_strand_id
1 'polypeptide(L)'
;MREHGLEPDLSPAALEQLRTIGAAPLARGPGIRDLRHLPWCSIDNDDSRDLDQLSVAQPQGGGGVKILVAIADVDAVVQVSAPLDEHARTNTTSVYTAAEVFPMLPERLSTDLSSLAEDRERLSLVVDMTVTAAGAVDASDVYRAAVVNRA
;
A
#
# COMPACT_ATOMS: atom_id res chain seq x y z
N MET A 1 -21.83 12.40 8.80
CA MET A 1 -20.38 12.34 8.48
C MET A 1 -19.81 13.71 8.15
N ARG A 2 -20.41 14.51 7.27
CA ARG A 2 -19.99 15.92 7.05
C ARG A 2 -20.03 16.76 8.34
N GLU A 3 -21.07 16.62 9.16
CA GLU A 3 -21.15 17.26 10.50
C GLU A 3 -20.06 16.80 11.47
N HIS A 4 -19.39 15.68 11.18
CA HIS A 4 -18.24 15.17 11.93
C HIS A 4 -16.89 15.51 11.28
N GLY A 5 -16.89 16.37 10.25
CA GLY A 5 -15.67 16.86 9.60
C GLY A 5 -15.14 16.01 8.43
N LEU A 6 -15.89 15.00 7.97
CA LEU A 6 -15.49 14.17 6.82
C LEU A 6 -15.96 14.78 5.48
N GLU A 7 -15.08 14.76 4.50
CA GLU A 7 -15.30 15.27 3.14
C GLU A 7 -15.45 14.12 2.15
N PRO A 8 -16.60 13.95 1.49
CA PRO A 8 -16.77 12.89 0.50
C PRO A 8 -16.15 13.24 -0.86
N ASP A 9 -16.14 14.54 -1.19
CA ASP A 9 -15.59 15.07 -2.42
C ASP A 9 -14.16 15.57 -2.19
N LEU A 10 -13.30 15.32 -3.17
CA LEU A 10 -11.94 15.88 -3.18
C LEU A 10 -11.98 17.39 -3.42
N SER A 11 -11.10 18.13 -2.74
CA SER A 11 -10.92 19.56 -3.03
C SER A 11 -10.49 19.81 -4.49
N PRO A 12 -10.79 20.98 -5.09
CA PRO A 12 -10.33 21.30 -6.44
C PRO A 12 -8.81 21.20 -6.62
N ALA A 13 -8.04 21.53 -5.58
CA ALA A 13 -6.59 21.40 -5.59
C ALA A 13 -6.13 19.93 -5.59
N ALA A 14 -6.80 19.07 -4.83
CA ALA A 14 -6.54 17.63 -4.81
C ALA A 14 -6.87 16.98 -6.17
N LEU A 15 -7.98 17.38 -6.80
CA LEU A 15 -8.34 16.92 -8.15
C LEU A 15 -7.32 17.37 -9.19
N GLU A 16 -6.81 18.60 -9.09
CA GLU A 16 -5.78 19.08 -10.01
C GLU A 16 -4.47 18.33 -9.83
N GLN A 17 -4.01 18.11 -8.58
CA GLN A 17 -2.86 17.26 -8.31
C GLN A 17 -3.05 15.85 -8.88
N LEU A 18 -4.23 15.24 -8.69
CA LEU A 18 -4.51 13.90 -9.19
C LEU A 18 -4.37 13.79 -10.72
N ARG A 19 -4.73 14.84 -11.47
CA ARG A 19 -4.57 14.89 -12.94
C ARG A 19 -3.11 14.89 -13.36
N THR A 20 -2.21 15.43 -12.54
CA THR A 20 -0.76 15.45 -12.84
C THR A 20 -0.09 14.09 -12.65
N ILE A 21 -0.70 13.18 -11.87
CA ILE A 21 -0.14 11.85 -11.62
C ILE A 21 -0.47 10.95 -12.81
N GLY A 22 0.52 10.71 -13.67
CA GLY A 22 0.34 9.94 -14.91
C GLY A 22 0.43 8.42 -14.74
N ALA A 23 1.29 7.94 -13.84
CA ALA A 23 1.58 6.53 -13.63
C ALA A 23 2.00 6.24 -12.19
N ALA A 24 1.98 4.96 -11.82
CA ALA A 24 2.50 4.50 -10.54
C ALA A 24 3.99 4.83 -10.37
N PRO A 25 4.50 4.98 -9.13
CA PRO A 25 5.92 5.22 -8.87
C PRO A 25 6.82 4.16 -9.49
N LEU A 26 8.00 4.59 -9.94
CA LEU A 26 9.01 3.67 -10.44
C LEU A 26 9.50 2.75 -9.33
N ALA A 27 9.30 1.44 -9.49
CA ALA A 27 9.82 0.41 -8.60
C ALA A 27 11.31 0.12 -8.86
N ARG A 28 12.13 1.13 -9.17
CA ARG A 28 13.56 0.98 -9.53
C ARG A 28 14.36 2.21 -9.11
N GLY A 29 15.59 1.99 -8.66
CA GLY A 29 16.51 3.07 -8.29
C GLY A 29 17.41 2.69 -7.13
N PRO A 30 18.32 3.59 -6.72
CA PRO A 30 19.18 3.38 -5.56
C PRO A 30 18.35 3.09 -4.31
N GLY A 31 18.70 2.03 -3.58
CA GLY A 31 18.03 1.66 -2.33
C GLY A 31 16.73 0.86 -2.49
N ILE A 32 16.23 0.65 -3.71
CA ILE A 32 15.07 -0.21 -3.98
C ILE A 32 15.55 -1.64 -4.26
N ARG A 33 15.18 -2.58 -3.39
CA ARG A 33 15.51 -4.01 -3.56
C ARG A 33 14.62 -4.65 -4.63
N ASP A 34 15.12 -5.65 -5.34
CA ASP A 34 14.31 -6.41 -6.30
C ASP A 34 13.79 -7.71 -5.67
N LEU A 35 12.50 -7.72 -5.34
CA LEU A 35 11.82 -8.88 -4.75
C LEU A 35 10.73 -9.45 -5.66
N ARG A 36 10.71 -9.07 -6.94
CA ARG A 36 9.68 -9.51 -7.91
C ARG A 36 9.68 -11.02 -8.17
N HIS A 37 10.77 -11.70 -7.82
CA HIS A 37 10.92 -13.15 -7.96
C HIS A 37 10.21 -13.96 -6.87
N LEU A 38 9.79 -13.32 -5.77
CA LEU A 38 9.09 -14.00 -4.68
C LEU A 38 7.61 -14.26 -5.02
N PRO A 39 7.01 -15.31 -4.44
CA PRO A 39 5.62 -15.67 -4.70
C PRO A 39 4.66 -14.82 -3.86
N TRP A 40 4.69 -13.50 -4.04
CA TRP A 40 3.82 -12.58 -3.31
C TRP A 40 2.35 -12.88 -3.57
N CYS A 41 1.54 -12.84 -2.52
CA CYS A 41 0.09 -12.88 -2.65
C CYS A 41 -0.59 -11.83 -1.75
N SER A 42 -1.76 -11.39 -2.20
CA SER A 42 -2.78 -10.69 -1.43
C SER A 42 -3.81 -11.70 -0.88
N ILE A 43 -4.47 -11.37 0.22
CA ILE A 43 -5.58 -12.15 0.76
C ILE A 43 -6.64 -11.15 1.19
N ASP A 44 -7.59 -10.91 0.31
CA ASP A 44 -8.60 -9.86 0.41
C ASP A 44 -9.97 -10.41 -0.04
N ASN A 45 -11.03 -9.60 0.07
CA ASN A 45 -12.35 -9.99 -0.41
C ASN A 45 -12.39 -10.00 -1.95
N ASP A 46 -13.29 -10.79 -2.52
CA ASP A 46 -13.45 -10.95 -3.98
C ASP A 46 -13.70 -9.62 -4.74
N ASP A 47 -14.25 -8.60 -4.07
CA ASP A 47 -14.57 -7.29 -4.62
C ASP A 47 -13.55 -6.18 -4.28
N SER A 48 -12.52 -6.50 -3.48
CA SER A 48 -11.47 -5.56 -3.11
C SER A 48 -10.60 -5.19 -4.32
N ARG A 49 -10.29 -3.89 -4.45
CA ARG A 49 -9.43 -3.36 -5.52
C ARG A 49 -8.28 -2.51 -5.00
N ASP A 50 -8.39 -2.03 -3.77
CA ASP A 50 -7.41 -1.29 -2.98
C ASP A 50 -6.52 -2.25 -2.17
N LEU A 51 -5.79 -3.10 -2.89
CA LEU A 51 -4.91 -4.08 -2.26
C LEU A 51 -3.68 -3.37 -1.68
N ASP A 52 -3.69 -3.14 -0.38
CA ASP A 52 -2.66 -2.36 0.31
C ASP A 52 -1.43 -3.18 0.72
N GLN A 53 -1.55 -4.51 0.72
CA GLN A 53 -0.50 -5.40 1.22
C GLN A 53 -0.34 -6.69 0.42
N LEU A 54 0.90 -7.20 0.37
CA LEU A 54 1.24 -8.54 -0.06
C LEU A 54 2.05 -9.26 1.01
N SER A 55 1.95 -10.58 1.07
CA SER A 55 2.69 -11.41 2.02
C SER A 55 3.45 -12.55 1.33
N VAL A 56 4.62 -12.87 1.87
CA VAL A 56 5.39 -14.09 1.55
C VAL A 56 5.89 -14.70 2.85
N ALA A 57 5.82 -16.02 2.96
CA ALA A 57 6.44 -16.78 4.04
C ALA A 57 7.39 -17.83 3.45
N GLN A 58 8.60 -17.93 4.01
CA GLN A 58 9.62 -18.90 3.62
C GLN A 58 10.14 -19.64 4.85
N PRO A 59 10.15 -20.98 4.87
CA PRO A 59 10.70 -21.72 5.99
C PRO A 59 12.19 -21.42 6.16
N GLN A 60 12.64 -21.39 7.41
CA GLN A 60 14.05 -21.28 7.80
C GLN A 60 14.49 -22.56 8.51
N GLY A 61 15.81 -22.72 8.67
CA GLY A 61 16.35 -23.82 9.47
C GLY A 61 15.82 -23.79 10.92
N GLY A 62 15.69 -24.96 11.54
CA GLY A 62 15.27 -25.06 12.95
C GLY A 62 13.79 -24.74 13.23
N GLY A 63 12.94 -24.74 12.20
CA GLY A 63 11.50 -24.52 12.34
C GLY A 63 11.09 -23.05 12.41
N GLY A 64 12.01 -22.11 12.19
CA GLY A 64 11.69 -20.71 12.00
C GLY A 64 11.06 -20.43 10.63
N VAL A 65 10.54 -19.23 10.44
CA VAL A 65 9.94 -18.74 9.20
C VAL A 65 10.39 -17.30 8.97
N LYS A 66 10.80 -17.00 7.75
CA LYS A 66 10.97 -15.64 7.27
C LYS A 66 9.65 -15.15 6.69
N ILE A 67 9.10 -14.08 7.24
CA ILE A 67 7.85 -13.46 6.80
C ILE A 67 8.21 -12.09 6.22
N LEU A 68 7.73 -11.82 5.02
CA LEU A 68 7.82 -10.51 4.41
C LEU A 68 6.42 -9.99 4.16
N VAL A 69 6.17 -8.75 4.57
CA VAL A 69 4.93 -8.02 4.29
C VAL A 69 5.30 -6.78 3.48
N ALA A 70 4.84 -6.72 2.23
CA ALA A 70 5.00 -5.55 1.38
C ALA A 70 3.75 -4.68 1.50
N ILE A 71 3.93 -3.40 1.83
CA ILE A 71 2.87 -2.39 1.94
C ILE A 71 2.99 -1.42 0.76
N ALA A 72 1.86 -1.03 0.17
CA ALA A 72 1.82 -0.02 -0.88
C ALA A 72 2.53 1.27 -0.44
N ASP A 73 3.50 1.75 -1.23
CA ASP A 73 4.25 2.97 -0.90
C ASP A 73 3.48 4.22 -1.37
N VAL A 74 2.40 4.54 -0.66
CA VAL A 74 1.52 5.69 -0.96
C VAL A 74 2.28 7.01 -0.88
N ASP A 75 3.24 7.13 0.05
CA ASP A 75 4.10 8.30 0.22
C ASP A 75 4.81 8.66 -1.08
N ALA A 76 5.24 7.67 -1.88
CA ALA A 76 5.89 7.90 -3.17
C ALA A 76 5.01 8.66 -4.19
N VAL A 77 3.70 8.77 -3.97
CA VAL A 77 2.75 9.55 -4.79
C VAL A 77 2.17 10.75 -4.03
N VAL A 78 1.86 10.58 -2.74
CA VAL A 78 1.21 11.59 -1.90
C VAL A 78 2.23 12.17 -0.93
N GLN A 79 2.92 13.21 -1.38
CA GLN A 79 3.92 13.90 -0.57
C GLN A 79 3.25 14.75 0.52
N VAL A 80 3.93 14.83 1.67
CA VAL A 80 3.50 15.66 2.82
C VAL A 80 3.19 17.10 2.39
N SER A 81 2.08 17.63 2.91
CA SER A 81 1.55 18.97 2.64
C SER A 81 1.08 19.21 1.20
N ALA A 82 1.01 18.17 0.35
CA ALA A 82 0.38 18.29 -0.96
C ALA A 82 -1.16 18.31 -0.83
N PRO A 83 -1.91 18.86 -1.81
CA PRO A 83 -3.37 18.90 -1.75
C PRO A 83 -4.06 17.55 -1.46
N LEU A 84 -3.53 16.44 -1.98
CA LEU A 84 -4.00 15.09 -1.68
C LEU A 84 -3.70 14.66 -0.22
N ASP A 85 -2.56 15.06 0.33
CA ASP A 85 -2.22 14.83 1.75
C ASP A 85 -3.13 15.64 2.67
N GLU A 86 -3.45 16.89 2.30
CA GLU A 86 -4.42 17.71 3.04
C GLU A 86 -5.79 17.02 3.14
N HIS A 87 -6.30 16.50 2.01
CA HIS A 87 -7.56 15.75 1.98
C HIS A 87 -7.48 14.47 2.81
N ALA A 88 -6.40 13.70 2.64
CA ALA A 88 -6.18 12.47 3.39
C ALA A 88 -6.12 12.74 4.90
N ARG A 89 -5.53 13.88 5.31
CA ARG A 89 -5.49 14.29 6.71
C ARG A 89 -6.85 14.69 7.25
N THR A 90 -7.65 15.43 6.47
CA THR A 90 -9.02 15.78 6.85
C THR A 90 -9.85 14.53 7.13
N ASN A 91 -9.81 13.55 6.22
CA ASN A 91 -10.59 12.32 6.40
C ASN A 91 -9.95 11.33 7.37
N THR A 92 -8.62 11.31 7.46
CA THR A 92 -7.77 10.41 8.28
C THR A 92 -7.90 8.92 7.94
N THR A 93 -9.09 8.45 7.55
CA THR A 93 -9.43 7.08 7.23
C THR A 93 -10.59 7.08 6.22
N SER A 94 -10.68 6.01 5.43
CA SER A 94 -11.84 5.81 4.56
C SER A 94 -13.03 5.35 5.40
N VAL A 95 -14.15 6.08 5.33
CA VAL A 95 -15.39 5.71 6.02
C VAL A 95 -16.42 5.23 5.01
N TYR A 96 -16.78 3.95 5.12
CA TYR A 96 -17.77 3.30 4.27
C TYR A 96 -19.15 3.35 4.95
N THR A 97 -20.07 4.14 4.40
CA THR A 97 -21.48 4.15 4.85
C THR A 97 -22.37 3.50 3.80
N ALA A 98 -23.62 3.21 4.16
CA ALA A 98 -24.58 2.63 3.21
C ALA A 98 -24.92 3.56 2.04
N ALA A 99 -24.78 4.88 2.19
CA ALA A 99 -25.20 5.86 1.19
C ALA A 99 -24.04 6.50 0.42
N GLU A 100 -22.91 6.73 1.09
CA GLU A 100 -21.78 7.48 0.56
C GLU A 100 -20.48 6.98 1.20
N VAL A 101 -19.41 6.96 0.42
CA VAL A 101 -18.06 6.68 0.91
C VAL A 101 -17.35 8.01 1.14
N PHE A 102 -16.61 8.12 2.24
CA PHE A 102 -15.75 9.25 2.55
C PHE A 102 -14.31 8.77 2.42
N PRO A 103 -13.73 8.81 1.22
CA PRO A 103 -12.45 8.17 0.97
C PRO A 103 -11.29 9.00 1.51
N MET A 104 -10.33 8.35 2.15
CA MET A 104 -9.07 9.00 2.53
C MET A 104 -8.25 9.41 1.30
N LEU A 105 -8.26 8.58 0.27
CA LEU A 105 -7.49 8.78 -0.97
C LEU A 105 -8.42 8.63 -2.18
N PRO A 106 -8.17 9.32 -3.30
CA PRO A 106 -8.96 9.16 -4.52
C PRO A 106 -8.98 7.70 -5.01
N GLU A 107 -10.10 7.25 -5.58
CA GLU A 107 -10.25 5.89 -6.11
C GLU A 107 -9.12 5.50 -7.09
N ARG A 108 -8.74 6.40 -8.01
CA ARG A 108 -7.64 6.16 -8.94
C ARG A 108 -6.30 5.91 -8.25
N LEU A 109 -6.08 6.55 -7.09
CA LEU A 109 -4.88 6.31 -6.31
C LEU A 109 -4.98 4.94 -5.63
N SER A 110 -6.05 4.73 -4.86
CA SER A 110 -6.26 3.52 -4.06
C SER A 110 -6.34 2.24 -4.88
N THR A 111 -7.01 2.25 -6.04
CA THR A 111 -7.33 1.03 -6.81
C THR A 111 -6.45 0.78 -8.03
N ASP A 112 -5.56 1.72 -8.37
CA ASP A 112 -4.65 1.59 -9.52
C ASP A 112 -3.22 1.96 -9.11
N LEU A 113 -2.98 3.24 -8.80
CA LEU A 113 -1.61 3.75 -8.70
C LEU A 113 -0.83 3.21 -7.50
N SER A 114 -1.49 2.99 -6.36
CA SER A 114 -0.89 2.38 -5.17
C SER A 114 -1.24 0.91 -4.97
N SER A 115 -2.42 0.48 -5.45
CA SER A 115 -2.89 -0.91 -5.32
C SER A 115 -1.85 -1.92 -5.81
N LEU A 116 -1.63 -2.96 -5.00
CA LEU A 116 -0.76 -4.09 -5.27
C LEU A 116 -1.48 -5.15 -6.12
N ALA A 117 -2.12 -4.69 -7.19
CA ALA A 117 -2.89 -5.53 -8.12
C ALA A 117 -2.04 -6.64 -8.77
N GLU A 118 -2.71 -7.75 -9.10
CA GLU A 118 -2.11 -8.92 -9.75
C GLU A 118 -1.29 -8.55 -11.00
N ASP A 119 -0.12 -9.19 -11.15
CA ASP A 119 0.79 -9.03 -12.28
C ASP A 119 1.28 -7.59 -12.55
N ARG A 120 1.16 -6.70 -11.55
CA ARG A 120 1.70 -5.34 -11.62
C ARG A 120 2.97 -5.18 -10.80
N GLU A 121 4.01 -4.65 -11.44
CA GLU A 121 5.18 -4.15 -10.70
C GLU A 121 4.77 -2.94 -9.85
N ARG A 122 5.05 -3.00 -8.55
CA ARG A 122 4.75 -1.93 -7.59
C ARG A 122 5.94 -1.65 -6.68
N LEU A 123 6.09 -0.38 -6.32
CA LEU A 123 6.98 0.06 -5.27
C LEU A 123 6.26 -0.15 -3.92
N SER A 124 6.96 -0.80 -3.00
CA SER A 124 6.43 -1.12 -1.68
C SER A 124 7.44 -0.88 -0.59
N LEU A 125 6.95 -0.56 0.60
CA LEU A 125 7.72 -0.66 1.83
C LEU A 125 7.59 -2.11 2.34
N VAL A 126 8.71 -2.81 2.48
CA VAL A 126 8.73 -4.19 2.95
C VAL A 126 9.16 -4.23 4.40
N VAL A 127 8.34 -4.86 5.24
CA VAL A 127 8.69 -5.29 6.58
C VAL A 127 9.13 -6.75 6.49
N ASP A 128 10.41 -6.98 6.76
CA ASP A 128 11.07 -8.29 6.73
C ASP A 128 11.27 -8.77 8.17
N MET A 129 10.76 -9.96 8.52
CA MET A 129 10.82 -10.50 9.87
C MET A 129 11.27 -11.96 9.87
N THR A 130 12.20 -12.30 10.77
CA THR A 130 12.53 -13.70 11.10
C THR A 130 11.77 -14.10 12.36
N VAL A 131 10.85 -15.04 12.23
CA VAL A 131 10.06 -15.60 13.32
C VAL A 131 10.61 -16.97 13.70
N THR A 132 10.92 -17.16 14.98
CA THR A 132 11.43 -18.44 15.52
C THR A 132 10.34 -19.51 15.58
N ALA A 133 10.72 -20.77 15.78
CA ALA A 133 9.78 -21.87 16.00
C ALA A 133 8.86 -21.66 17.22
N ALA A 134 9.26 -20.81 18.17
CA ALA A 134 8.46 -20.44 19.33
C ALA A 134 7.50 -19.25 19.07
N GLY A 135 7.49 -18.70 17.85
CA GLY A 135 6.64 -17.56 17.47
C GLY A 135 7.19 -16.18 17.84
N ALA A 136 8.42 -16.09 18.36
CA ALA A 136 9.07 -14.81 18.66
C ALA A 136 9.78 -14.24 17.42
N VAL A 137 9.74 -12.91 17.23
CA VAL A 137 10.53 -12.20 16.22
C VAL A 137 11.96 -12.05 16.72
N ASP A 138 12.92 -12.63 16.00
CA ASP A 138 14.35 -12.61 16.34
C ASP A 138 15.11 -11.48 15.62
N ALA A 139 14.69 -11.14 14.40
CA ALA A 139 15.28 -10.06 13.61
C ALA A 139 14.23 -9.42 12.71
N SER A 140 14.41 -8.13 12.41
CA SER A 140 13.57 -7.39 11.47
C SER A 140 14.35 -6.33 10.70
N ASP A 141 13.90 -6.02 9.49
CA ASP A 141 14.40 -4.93 8.65
C ASP A 141 13.23 -4.25 7.90
N VAL A 142 13.40 -2.98 7.53
CA VAL A 142 12.41 -2.22 6.77
C VAL A 142 13.10 -1.51 5.60
N TYR A 143 12.61 -1.74 4.38
CA TYR A 143 13.23 -1.21 3.17
C TYR A 143 12.24 -1.09 2.02
N ARG A 144 12.57 -0.24 1.03
CA ARG A 144 11.80 -0.16 -0.22
C ARG A 144 12.17 -1.32 -1.15
N ALA A 145 11.17 -1.90 -1.83
CA ALA A 145 11.37 -2.95 -2.80
C ALA A 145 10.39 -2.87 -3.98
N ALA A 146 10.81 -3.45 -5.10
CA ALA A 146 9.94 -3.81 -6.21
C ALA A 146 9.31 -5.18 -5.95
N VAL A 147 7.99 -5.24 -6.02
CA VAL A 147 7.21 -6.48 -5.85
C VAL A 147 6.26 -6.68 -7.03
N VAL A 148 5.82 -7.93 -7.23
CA VAL A 148 4.77 -8.28 -8.19
C VAL A 148 3.84 -9.25 -7.47
N ASN A 149 2.57 -8.89 -7.37
CA ASN A 149 1.54 -9.77 -6.84
C ASN A 149 1.29 -10.94 -7.81
N ARG A 150 1.30 -12.16 -7.29
CA ARG A 150 1.14 -13.41 -8.04
C ARG A 150 -0.21 -14.10 -7.79
N ALA A 151 -0.98 -13.67 -6.78
CA ALA A 151 -2.26 -14.24 -6.41
C ALA A 151 -3.04 -13.32 -5.46
#